data_AF-A0A840GYD2-F1
#
_entry.id   AF-A0A840GYD2-F1
#
_cell.length_a   1.000
_cell.length_b   1.000
_cell.length_c   1.000
_cell.angle_alpha   90.00
_cell.angle_beta   90.00
_cell.angle_gamma   90.00
#
_symmetry.space_group_name_H-M   'P 1'
#
loop_
_entity.id
_entity.type
_entity.pdbx_description
1 polymer ?
#
loop_
_entity_poly.entity_id
_entity_poly.type
_entity_poly.pdbx_seq_one_letter_code
_entity_poly.pdbx_strand_id
1 'polypeptide(L)' 'MRLTESAVRSRARRDGYMLRKSRRKVDFNNLGDYMLLEASTNCVVRGGHFDATLDEIAEFLEIA' A
#
# COMPACT_ATOMS: atom_id res chain seq x y z
N MET A 1 13.03 -11.40 -8.85
CA MET A 1 12.46 -11.83 -7.55
C MET A 1 10.96 -11.61 -7.61
N ARG A 2 10.10 -12.56 -7.25
CA ARG A 2 8.65 -12.29 -7.24
C ARG A 2 8.36 -11.32 -6.09
N LEU A 3 7.79 -10.16 -6.38
CA LEU A 3 7.33 -9.21 -5.36
C LEU A 3 6.29 -9.90 -4.48
N THR A 4 6.55 -9.90 -3.17
CA THR A 4 5.64 -10.46 -2.18
C THR A 4 5.09 -9.34 -1.33
N GLU A 5 3.83 -9.45 -0.91
CA GLU A 5 3.22 -8.48 -0.01
C GLU A 5 4.06 -8.29 1.26
N SER A 6 4.64 -9.38 1.79
CA SER A 6 5.52 -9.34 2.96
C SER A 6 6.79 -8.50 2.73
N ALA A 7 7.40 -8.56 1.55
CA ALA A 7 8.58 -7.76 1.21
C ALA A 7 8.23 -6.26 1.13
N VAL A 8 7.14 -5.93 0.44
CA VAL A 8 6.63 -4.55 0.33
C VAL A 8 6.26 -3.99 1.71
N ARG A 9 5.59 -4.78 2.56
CA ARG A 9 5.30 -4.41 3.96
C ARG A 9 6.56 -4.14 4.77
N SER A 10 7.58 -4.96 4.59
CA SER A 10 8.85 -4.83 5.30
C SER A 10 9.56 -3.53 4.93
N ARG A 11 9.68 -3.23 3.62
CA ARG A 11 10.25 -1.97 3.16
C ARG A 11 9.41 -0.77 3.61
N ALA A 12 8.10 -0.79 3.39
CA ALA A 12 7.21 0.31 3.79
C ALA A 12 7.45 0.70 5.26
N ARG A 13 7.54 -0.30 6.16
CA ARG A 13 7.83 -0.04 7.58
C ARG A 13 9.21 0.55 7.84
N ARG A 14 10.23 0.14 7.09
CA ARG A 14 11.59 0.72 7.20
C ARG A 14 11.61 2.20 6.81
N ASP A 15 10.77 2.58 5.86
CA ASP A 15 10.72 3.92 5.30
C ASP A 15 9.68 4.83 5.99
N GLY A 16 9.09 4.37 7.10
CA GLY A 16 8.12 5.16 7.86
C GLY A 16 6.70 5.13 7.30
N TYR A 17 6.37 4.15 6.47
CA TYR A 17 5.04 3.95 5.91
C TYR A 17 4.31 2.72 6.46
N MET A 18 2.99 2.72 6.26
CA MET A 18 2.09 1.62 6.58
C MET A 18 1.34 1.17 5.32
N LEU A 19 1.52 -0.08 4.92
CA LEU A 19 0.70 -0.69 3.88
C LEU A 19 -0.61 -1.24 4.46
N ARG A 20 -1.77 -0.87 3.91
CA ARG A 20 -3.08 -1.43 4.25
C ARG A 20 -3.68 -2.10 3.03
N LYS A 21 -4.23 -3.30 3.21
CA LYS A 21 -5.01 -4.01 2.19
C LYS A 21 -6.48 -3.95 2.56
N SER A 22 -7.36 -3.73 1.61
CA SER A 22 -8.79 -3.82 1.88
C SER A 22 -9.16 -5.27 2.24
N ARG A 23 -10.13 -5.40 3.14
CA ARG A 23 -10.77 -6.69 3.49
C ARG A 23 -12.30 -6.61 3.35
N ARG A 24 -12.80 -5.49 2.82
CA ARG A 24 -14.23 -5.21 2.64
C ARG A 24 -14.65 -5.55 1.21
N LYS A 25 -15.96 -5.64 0.98
CA LYS A 25 -16.51 -5.72 -0.37
C LYS A 25 -16.14 -4.45 -1.15
N VAL A 26 -15.97 -4.61 -2.46
CA VAL A 26 -15.67 -3.50 -3.36
C VAL A 26 -16.88 -2.60 -3.50
N ASP A 27 -16.66 -1.29 -3.38
CA ASP A 27 -17.64 -0.23 -3.61
C ASP A 27 -16.93 1.01 -4.21
N PHE A 28 -17.69 2.07 -4.51
CA PHE A 28 -17.17 3.28 -5.15
C PHE A 28 -16.01 3.96 -4.38
N ASN A 29 -15.95 3.78 -3.06
CA ASN A 29 -14.93 4.37 -2.20
C ASN A 29 -13.89 3.35 -1.72
N ASN A 30 -14.01 2.08 -2.12
CA ASN A 30 -13.14 0.98 -1.73
C ASN A 30 -12.98 0.00 -2.90
N LEU A 31 -11.95 0.18 -3.71
CA LEU A 31 -11.67 -0.62 -4.90
C LEU A 31 -11.01 -1.97 -4.60
N GLY A 32 -10.73 -2.26 -3.33
CA GLY A 32 -10.38 -3.60 -2.86
C GLY A 32 -8.87 -3.92 -2.79
N ASP A 33 -8.02 -3.05 -3.30
CA ASP A 33 -6.57 -3.25 -3.33
C ASP A 33 -5.89 -2.62 -2.09
N TYR A 34 -4.87 -1.79 -2.30
CA TYR A 34 -3.98 -1.33 -1.25
C TYR A 34 -3.99 0.19 -1.06
N MET A 35 -3.62 0.60 0.15
CA MET A 35 -3.31 1.96 0.56
C MET A 35 -1.92 2.01 1.15
N LEU A 36 -1.15 3.04 0.81
CA LEU A 36 0.07 3.39 1.51
C LEU A 36 -0.18 4.65 2.34
N LEU A 37 0.12 4.59 3.63
CA LEU A 37 -0.05 5.71 4.56
C LEU A 37 1.30 6.09 5.17
N GLU A 38 1.50 7.38 5.44
CA GLU A 38 2.60 7.83 6.31
C GLU A 38 2.29 7.40 7.75
N ALA A 39 3.21 6.69 8.40
CA ALA A 39 2.91 5.96 9.63
C ALA A 39 2.66 6.88 10.84
N SER A 40 3.26 8.08 10.87
CA SER A 40 3.10 9.04 11.96
C SER A 40 1.76 9.77 11.94
N THR A 41 1.29 10.15 10.76
CA THR A 41 0.09 10.99 10.59
C THR A 41 -1.13 10.19 10.14
N ASN A 42 -0.95 8.95 9.68
CA ASN A 42 -1.96 8.20 8.92
C ASN A 42 -2.46 8.94 7.67
N CYS A 43 -1.71 9.90 7.15
CA CYS A 43 -2.06 10.54 5.88
C CYS A 43 -1.87 9.54 4.73
N VAL A 44 -2.84 9.50 3.82
CA VAL A 44 -2.75 8.68 2.60
C VAL A 44 -1.69 9.27 1.69
N VAL A 45 -0.74 8.44 1.30
CA VAL A 45 0.31 8.75 0.31
C VAL A 45 -0.11 8.23 -1.06
N ARG A 46 -0.68 7.02 -1.12
CA ARG A 46 -1.18 6.37 -2.34
C ARG A 46 -2.39 5.49 -2.06
N GLY A 47 -3.21 5.33 -3.10
CA GLY A 47 -4.32 4.39 -3.11
C GLY A 47 -5.50 4.80 -2.23
N GLY A 48 -5.85 6.09 -2.12
CA GLY A 48 -6.81 6.60 -1.12
C GLY A 48 -8.19 5.95 -1.08
N HIS A 49 -8.58 5.23 -2.14
CA HIS A 49 -9.79 4.42 -2.18
C HIS A 49 -9.48 2.91 -2.24
N PHE A 50 -8.34 2.48 -1.70
CA PHE A 50 -7.78 1.13 -1.92
C PHE A 50 -7.65 0.80 -3.42
N ASP A 51 -7.15 1.75 -4.20
CA ASP A 51 -7.03 1.71 -5.65
C ASP A 51 -5.58 1.58 -6.15
N ALA A 52 -4.61 1.45 -5.23
CA ALA A 52 -3.22 1.17 -5.60
C ALA A 52 -2.96 -0.34 -5.61
N THR A 53 -2.34 -0.81 -6.68
CA THR A 53 -1.83 -2.18 -6.79
C THR A 53 -0.57 -2.37 -5.94
N LEU A 54 -0.18 -3.63 -5.71
CA LEU A 54 1.03 -3.94 -4.95
C LEU A 54 2.31 -3.49 -5.69
N ASP A 55 2.30 -3.56 -7.02
CA ASP A 55 3.45 -3.21 -7.86
C ASP A 55 3.67 -1.68 -7.88
N GLU A 56 2.60 -0.89 -7.97
CA GLU A 56 2.69 0.59 -7.88
C GLU A 56 3.27 1.05 -6.53
N ILE A 57 2.92 0.37 -5.45
CA ILE A 57 3.50 0.66 -4.13
C ILE A 57 4.97 0.24 -4.08
N ALA A 58 5.32 -0.88 -4.69
CA ALA A 58 6.70 -1.32 -4.74
C ALA A 58 7.59 -0.40 -5.58
N GLU A 59 7.06 0.14 -6.67
CA GLU A 59 7.71 1.18 -7.48
C GLU A 59 7.93 2.45 -6.65
N PHE A 60 6.91 2.92 -5.93
CA PHE A 60 7.04 4.07 -5.02
C PHE A 60 8.10 3.86 -3.93
N LEU A 61 8.27 2.62 -3.45
CA LEU A 61 9.25 2.26 -2.41
C LEU A 61 10.60 1.79 -2.98
N GLU A 62 10.81 1.93 -4.30
CA GLU A 62 12.04 1.58 -5.00
C GLU A 62 12.51 0.12 -4.73
N ILE A 63 11.60 -0.85 -4.86
CA ILE A 63 11.88 -2.29 -4.63
C ILE A 63 11.68 -3.16 -5.90
N ALA A 64 11.72 -2.55 -7.08
CA ALA A 64 11.52 -3.25 -8.37
C ALA A 64 12.59 -4.32 -8.66
#